data_AF-A0A9D4SBK8-F1
#
_entry.id   AF-A0A9D4SBK8-F1
#
_cell.length_a   1.000
_cell.length_b   1.000
_cell.length_c   1.000
_cell.angle_alpha   90.00
_cell.angle_beta   90.00
_cell.angle_gamma   90.00
#
_symmetry.space_group_name_H-M   'P 1'
#
loop_
_entity.id
_entity.type
_entity.pdbx_description
1 polymer ?
#
loop_
_entity_poly.entity_id
_entity_poly.type
_entity_poly.pdbx_seq_one_letter_code
_entity_poly.pdbx_strand_id
1 'polypeptide(L)'
;MSGYADHSDALDPKYGDPFPVPIVMATEETLKGYGTIVTNFDETKVEITPWPVKGWRPLFPGTGDRGGEISGEFLYKWTGEYCTALNKAVDGDYVTGRLPGNVSPNNRSHVLVREANYHPDGGQVFFPTKKEPFVALLALPGDDIKLEDFVAFYFDGSFGFQIHADIWHQPLYPVSDEAVFLGKQGAVHACVVVDTAKEFGKYLLVPLTPPEK
;
A
#
# COMPACT_ATOMS: atom_id res chain seq x y z
N MET A 1 -5.00 11.57 5.92
CA MET A 1 -3.88 10.67 6.23
C MET A 1 -4.49 9.33 6.59
N SER A 2 -4.16 8.29 5.83
CA SER A 2 -4.43 6.89 6.17
C SER A 2 -3.49 6.44 7.29
N GLY A 3 -3.80 5.32 7.95
CA GLY A 3 -3.00 4.77 9.04
C GLY A 3 -3.38 5.25 10.44
N TYR A 4 -4.51 5.96 10.57
CA TYR A 4 -5.06 6.41 11.86
C TYR A 4 -6.33 5.66 12.27
N ALA A 5 -6.84 4.76 11.42
CA ALA A 5 -7.98 3.97 11.83
C ALA A 5 -7.61 3.04 13.00
N ASP A 6 -8.54 2.92 13.94
CA ASP A 6 -8.43 1.95 15.00
C ASP A 6 -8.63 0.54 14.43
N HIS A 7 -7.72 -0.36 14.79
CA HIS A 7 -7.75 -1.77 14.43
C HIS A 7 -8.16 -2.65 15.61
N SER A 8 -8.35 -2.07 16.81
CA SER A 8 -8.76 -2.80 18.00
C SER A 8 -10.14 -3.45 17.84
N ASP A 9 -11.02 -2.85 17.03
CA ASP A 9 -12.39 -3.30 16.77
C ASP A 9 -12.52 -4.25 15.56
N ALA A 10 -11.42 -4.71 14.95
CA ALA A 10 -11.49 -5.55 13.75
C ALA A 10 -12.18 -6.91 13.95
N LEU A 11 -12.32 -7.36 15.19
CA LEU A 11 -13.02 -8.61 15.54
C LEU A 11 -14.44 -8.36 16.08
N ASP A 12 -14.92 -7.12 16.02
CA ASP A 12 -16.28 -6.77 16.41
C ASP A 12 -17.28 -7.45 15.46
N PRO A 13 -18.24 -8.24 15.97
CA PRO A 13 -19.25 -8.90 15.16
C PRO A 13 -20.04 -7.99 14.23
N LYS A 14 -20.09 -6.67 14.50
CA LYS A 14 -20.80 -5.70 13.65
C LYS A 14 -20.29 -5.66 12.20
N TYR A 15 -19.02 -6.02 11.96
CA TYR A 15 -18.43 -6.06 10.62
C TYR A 15 -18.70 -7.40 9.90
N GLY A 16 -19.19 -8.42 10.61
CA GLY A 16 -19.37 -9.78 10.10
C GLY A 16 -18.06 -10.38 9.57
N ASP A 17 -18.16 -11.34 8.64
CA ASP A 17 -16.96 -11.96 8.05
C ASP A 17 -16.20 -10.96 7.18
N PRO A 18 -14.86 -10.90 7.28
CA PRO A 18 -14.05 -10.02 6.45
C PRO A 18 -14.08 -10.46 4.98
N PHE A 19 -13.94 -9.50 4.07
CA PHE A 19 -13.97 -9.74 2.64
C PHE A 19 -12.64 -10.35 2.16
N PRO A 20 -12.63 -11.53 1.55
CA PRO A 20 -11.39 -12.19 1.11
C PRO A 20 -10.79 -11.46 -0.09
N VAL A 21 -9.51 -11.10 0.00
CA VAL A 21 -8.76 -10.49 -1.09
C VAL A 21 -7.99 -11.57 -1.87
N PRO A 22 -8.13 -11.65 -3.21
CA PRO A 22 -7.33 -12.58 -4.01
C PRO A 22 -5.85 -12.18 -3.98
N ILE A 23 -4.96 -13.17 -4.04
CA ILE A 23 -3.51 -12.94 -4.11
C ILE A 23 -2.91 -13.51 -5.40
N VAL A 24 -2.00 -12.75 -6.01
CA VAL A 24 -1.24 -13.16 -7.20
C VAL A 24 0.26 -12.94 -6.98
N MET A 25 1.10 -13.63 -7.75
CA MET A 25 2.55 -13.35 -7.76
C MET A 25 2.80 -12.00 -8.44
N ALA A 26 3.67 -11.18 -7.86
CA ALA A 26 4.16 -9.97 -8.50
C ALA A 26 5.10 -10.35 -9.67
N THR A 27 4.71 -9.97 -10.87
CA THR A 27 5.46 -10.15 -12.12
C THR A 27 5.22 -8.93 -13.00
N GLU A 28 6.02 -8.74 -14.05
CA GLU A 28 5.81 -7.65 -15.00
C GLU A 28 4.39 -7.69 -15.61
N GLU A 29 3.86 -8.88 -15.88
CA GLU A 29 2.51 -9.05 -16.45
C GLU A 29 1.41 -8.69 -15.44
N THR A 30 1.48 -9.21 -14.21
CA THR A 30 0.45 -9.00 -13.19
C THR A 30 0.45 -7.57 -12.65
N LEU A 31 1.60 -6.89 -12.64
CA LEU A 31 1.72 -5.50 -12.18
C LEU A 31 1.30 -4.48 -13.23
N LYS A 32 0.96 -4.90 -14.45
CA LYS A 32 0.57 -4.00 -15.53
C LYS A 32 -0.61 -3.12 -15.13
N GLY A 33 -0.41 -1.81 -15.19
CA GLY A 33 -1.40 -0.81 -14.81
C GLY A 33 -1.33 -0.36 -13.35
N TYR A 34 -0.69 -1.14 -12.47
CA TYR A 34 -0.49 -0.78 -11.07
C TYR A 34 0.84 -0.10 -10.80
N GLY A 35 1.87 -0.44 -11.57
CA GLY A 35 3.21 0.08 -11.34
C GLY A 35 4.29 -0.59 -12.16
N THR A 36 5.54 -0.31 -11.79
CA THR A 36 6.74 -0.84 -12.47
C THR A 36 7.71 -1.49 -11.48
N ILE A 37 8.37 -2.56 -11.94
CA ILE A 37 9.46 -3.21 -11.21
C ILE A 37 10.64 -2.24 -11.05
N VAL A 38 11.22 -2.23 -9.86
CA VAL A 38 12.41 -1.43 -9.50
C VAL A 38 13.56 -2.36 -9.18
N THR A 39 14.61 -2.33 -10.00
CA THR A 39 15.83 -3.11 -9.80
C THR A 39 16.98 -2.29 -9.21
N ASN A 40 16.93 -0.97 -9.33
CA ASN A 40 17.90 -0.03 -8.76
C ASN A 40 17.17 1.18 -8.15
N PHE A 41 17.19 1.28 -6.82
CA PHE A 41 16.50 2.35 -6.09
C PHE A 41 17.07 3.74 -6.41
N ASP A 42 18.39 3.87 -6.52
CA ASP A 42 19.05 5.18 -6.68
C ASP A 42 18.76 5.79 -8.06
N GLU A 43 18.73 4.95 -9.11
CA GLU A 43 18.44 5.37 -10.48
C GLU A 43 16.95 5.58 -10.75
N THR A 44 16.08 5.00 -9.93
CA THR A 44 14.63 5.14 -10.07
C THR A 44 14.18 6.53 -9.66
N LYS A 45 13.50 7.20 -10.58
CA LYS A 45 12.82 8.47 -10.36
C LYS A 45 11.37 8.22 -10.04
N VAL A 46 10.85 8.98 -9.08
CA VAL A 46 9.43 8.96 -8.77
C VAL A 46 8.64 9.51 -9.97
N GLU A 47 7.58 8.81 -10.35
CA GLU A 47 6.57 9.35 -11.26
C GLU A 47 5.89 10.56 -10.61
N ILE A 48 5.97 11.74 -11.22
CA ILE A 48 5.27 12.95 -10.75
C ILE A 48 4.21 13.33 -11.78
N THR A 49 2.98 13.50 -11.31
CA THR A 49 1.84 13.86 -12.17
C THR A 49 1.67 15.37 -12.23
N PRO A 50 1.23 15.92 -13.39
CA PRO A 50 0.84 17.31 -13.47
C PRO A 50 -0.36 17.62 -12.57
N TRP A 51 -0.27 18.72 -11.81
CA TRP A 51 -1.32 19.15 -10.89
C TRP A 51 -2.72 19.19 -11.54
N PRO A 52 -3.74 18.57 -10.93
CA PRO A 52 -5.08 18.57 -11.51
C PRO A 52 -5.67 19.99 -11.57
N VAL A 53 -6.25 20.35 -12.72
CA VAL A 53 -6.98 21.62 -12.89
C VAL A 53 -8.46 21.46 -12.57
N LYS A 54 -9.04 22.46 -11.90
CA LYS A 54 -10.48 22.54 -11.68
C LYS A 54 -11.13 23.25 -12.88
N GLY A 55 -11.96 22.53 -13.65
CA GLY A 55 -12.73 23.08 -14.77
C GLY A 55 -12.10 22.82 -16.15
N TRP A 56 -12.52 23.60 -17.16
CA TRP A 56 -12.22 23.32 -18.57
C TRP A 56 -10.90 23.89 -19.09
N ARG A 57 -10.24 24.78 -18.33
CA ARG A 57 -8.97 25.40 -18.77
C ARG A 57 -7.83 24.42 -18.49
N PRO A 58 -7.04 24.02 -19.51
CA PRO A 58 -5.96 23.06 -19.33
C PRO A 58 -4.75 23.71 -18.65
N LEU A 59 -3.87 22.87 -18.10
CA LEU A 59 -2.52 23.30 -17.73
C LEU A 59 -1.74 23.73 -18.97
N PHE A 60 -0.81 24.67 -18.77
CA PHE A 60 0.19 24.95 -19.79
C PHE A 60 1.10 23.71 -19.96
N PRO A 61 1.43 23.27 -21.19
CA PRO A 61 2.24 22.08 -21.39
C PRO A 61 3.60 22.14 -20.67
N GLY A 62 3.99 21.04 -20.01
CA GLY A 62 5.25 20.92 -19.27
C GLY A 62 5.28 21.69 -17.94
N THR A 63 4.11 21.93 -17.34
CA THR A 63 3.96 22.54 -16.02
C THR A 63 3.10 21.68 -15.11
N GLY A 64 3.18 21.92 -13.80
CA GLY A 64 2.39 21.20 -12.79
C GLY A 64 3.05 19.95 -12.23
N ASP A 65 4.23 19.57 -12.72
CA ASP A 65 4.97 18.34 -12.42
C ASP A 65 6.27 18.59 -11.64
N ARG A 66 6.43 19.79 -11.04
CA ARG A 66 7.66 20.20 -10.34
C ARG A 66 7.61 20.02 -8.82
N GLY A 67 6.73 19.14 -8.34
CA GLY A 67 6.56 18.87 -6.91
C GLY A 67 7.83 18.33 -6.23
N GLY A 68 8.71 17.68 -7.00
CA GLY A 68 9.93 17.05 -6.46
C GLY A 68 9.64 15.72 -5.76
N GLU A 69 10.70 15.10 -5.26
CA GLU A 69 10.63 13.82 -4.53
C GLU A 69 11.18 13.97 -3.11
N ILE A 70 10.63 13.19 -2.19
CA ILE A 70 11.16 12.99 -0.85
C ILE A 70 11.48 11.51 -0.64
N SER A 71 12.57 11.23 0.05
CA SER A 71 13.07 9.88 0.27
C SER A 71 13.34 9.61 1.74
N GLY A 72 13.13 8.37 2.17
CA GLY A 72 13.42 7.94 3.53
C GLY A 72 13.22 6.45 3.69
N GLU A 73 13.64 5.90 4.83
CA GLU A 73 13.36 4.51 5.15
C GLU A 73 11.90 4.36 5.61
N PHE A 74 11.32 3.21 5.25
CA PHE A 74 10.04 2.77 5.77
C PHE A 74 10.26 1.48 6.57
N LEU A 75 10.02 1.55 7.87
CA LEU A 75 10.29 0.48 8.81
C LEU A 75 8.97 -0.20 9.17
N TYR A 76 8.92 -1.51 9.03
CA TYR A 76 7.76 -2.32 9.36
C TYR A 76 8.08 -3.27 10.50
N LYS A 77 7.11 -3.48 11.39
CA LYS A 77 7.25 -4.38 12.52
C LYS A 77 5.93 -5.05 12.88
N TRP A 78 5.99 -6.35 13.12
CA TRP A 78 4.93 -7.08 13.81
C TRP A 78 5.19 -7.05 15.32
N THR A 79 4.20 -6.56 16.08
CA THR A 79 4.22 -6.58 17.55
C THR A 79 2.96 -7.27 18.06
N GLY A 80 3.11 -8.53 18.46
CA GLY A 80 1.96 -9.38 18.80
C GLY A 80 1.07 -9.59 17.59
N GLU A 81 -0.15 -9.07 17.65
CA GLU A 81 -1.14 -9.19 16.56
C GLU A 81 -1.13 -8.01 15.59
N TYR A 82 -0.38 -6.94 15.86
CA TYR A 82 -0.45 -5.71 15.08
C TYR A 82 0.74 -5.56 14.14
N CYS A 83 0.49 -5.08 12.93
CA CYS A 83 1.51 -4.59 12.01
C CYS A 83 1.60 -3.07 12.15
N THR A 84 2.79 -2.57 12.43
CA THR A 84 3.08 -1.13 12.49
C THR A 84 4.05 -0.74 11.41
N ALA A 85 3.93 0.51 10.94
CA ALA A 85 4.77 1.07 9.89
C ALA A 85 5.21 2.49 10.27
N LEU A 86 6.51 2.75 10.21
CA LEU A 86 7.12 4.06 10.45
C LEU A 86 7.74 4.58 9.15
N ASN A 87 7.14 5.61 8.55
CA ASN A 87 7.63 6.28 7.36
C ASN A 87 8.52 7.47 7.75
N LYS A 88 9.84 7.30 7.68
CA LYS A 88 10.78 8.38 8.00
C LYS A 88 10.82 9.50 6.96
N ALA A 89 10.25 9.29 5.76
CA ALA A 89 10.22 10.34 4.74
C ALA A 89 9.23 11.46 5.08
N VAL A 90 8.16 11.16 5.83
CA VAL A 90 7.10 12.12 6.19
C VAL A 90 6.75 12.11 7.69
N ASP A 91 7.59 11.48 8.52
CA ASP A 91 7.41 11.34 9.98
C ASP A 91 6.07 10.71 10.39
N GLY A 92 5.68 9.66 9.65
CA GLY A 92 4.41 8.95 9.84
C GLY A 92 4.56 7.68 10.66
N ASP A 93 3.76 7.49 11.71
CA ASP A 93 3.72 6.29 12.56
C ASP A 93 2.29 5.73 12.60
N TYR A 94 2.14 4.48 12.18
CA TYR A 94 0.84 3.90 11.84
C TYR A 94 0.70 2.46 12.34
N VAL A 95 -0.52 2.10 12.75
CA VAL A 95 -0.97 0.70 12.76
C VAL A 95 -1.68 0.45 11.44
N THR A 96 -1.15 -0.45 10.61
CA THR A 96 -1.61 -0.65 9.22
C THR A 96 -2.47 -1.89 9.05
N GLY A 97 -2.55 -2.72 10.08
CA GLY A 97 -3.35 -3.93 10.09
C GLY A 97 -3.17 -4.74 11.36
N ARG A 98 -3.99 -5.78 11.51
CA ARG A 98 -3.83 -6.76 12.59
C ARG A 98 -4.14 -8.19 12.14
N LEU A 99 -3.69 -9.17 12.89
CA LEU A 99 -4.02 -10.57 12.64
C LEU A 99 -5.50 -10.84 12.92
N PRO A 100 -6.16 -11.69 12.11
CA PRO A 100 -7.43 -12.30 12.46
C PRO A 100 -7.32 -13.11 13.77
N GLY A 101 -8.42 -13.22 14.52
CA GLY A 101 -8.41 -13.91 15.83
C GLY A 101 -8.06 -15.40 15.79
N ASN A 102 -8.09 -16.03 14.61
CA ASN A 102 -7.69 -17.43 14.39
C ASN A 102 -6.27 -17.59 13.81
N VAL A 103 -5.50 -16.51 13.64
CA VAL A 103 -4.15 -16.51 13.08
C VAL A 103 -3.12 -16.22 14.17
N SER A 104 -2.08 -17.05 14.26
CA SER A 104 -1.02 -16.90 15.26
C SER A 104 0.08 -15.95 14.79
N PRO A 105 0.69 -15.13 15.67
CA PRO A 105 1.88 -14.36 15.34
C PRO A 105 3.06 -15.20 14.83
N ASN A 106 3.16 -16.48 15.22
CA ASN A 106 4.23 -17.38 14.77
C ASN A 106 3.97 -18.01 13.39
N ASN A 107 2.75 -17.89 12.86
CA ASN A 107 2.35 -18.43 11.57
C ASN A 107 1.28 -17.53 10.93
N ARG A 108 1.73 -16.34 10.51
CA ARG A 108 0.85 -15.31 9.93
C ARG A 108 0.47 -15.70 8.51
N SER A 109 -0.77 -16.15 8.35
CA SER A 109 -1.31 -16.45 7.02
C SER A 109 -2.06 -15.26 6.39
N HIS A 110 -2.62 -14.37 7.21
CA HIS A 110 -3.45 -13.25 6.75
C HIS A 110 -3.33 -12.04 7.69
N VAL A 111 -3.72 -10.87 7.17
CA VAL A 111 -3.89 -9.62 7.92
C VAL A 111 -5.26 -9.01 7.60
N LEU A 112 -5.90 -8.44 8.63
CA LEU A 112 -7.11 -7.62 8.51
C LEU A 112 -6.71 -6.17 8.28
N VAL A 113 -7.26 -5.58 7.22
CA VAL A 113 -6.99 -4.22 6.75
C VAL A 113 -8.33 -3.50 6.54
N ARG A 114 -8.37 -2.20 6.78
CA ARG A 114 -9.60 -1.40 6.56
C ARG A 114 -9.41 -0.10 5.81
N GLU A 115 -8.19 0.42 5.72
CA GLU A 115 -7.94 1.65 4.99
C GLU A 115 -7.28 1.32 3.65
N ALA A 116 -7.40 2.20 2.67
CA ALA A 116 -6.52 2.31 1.50
C ALA A 116 -6.41 3.79 1.14
N ASN A 117 -5.39 4.16 0.40
CA ASN A 117 -5.18 5.53 -0.02
C ASN A 117 -4.46 5.59 -1.36
N TYR A 118 -4.57 6.72 -2.05
CA TYR A 118 -3.78 6.99 -3.24
C TYR A 118 -3.18 8.39 -3.19
N HIS A 119 -2.13 8.56 -4.01
CA HIS A 119 -1.38 9.79 -4.14
C HIS A 119 -1.60 10.37 -5.54
N PRO A 120 -2.36 11.47 -5.68
CA PRO A 120 -2.60 12.09 -6.98
C PRO A 120 -1.43 12.95 -7.46
N ASP A 121 -0.44 13.25 -6.59
CA ASP A 121 0.73 14.07 -6.94
C ASP A 121 1.88 13.24 -7.56
N GLY A 122 1.83 11.92 -7.42
CA GLY A 122 2.85 11.05 -7.97
C GLY A 122 2.77 9.62 -7.45
N GLY A 123 3.64 8.79 -8.00
CA GLY A 123 3.83 7.42 -7.55
C GLY A 123 4.59 7.31 -6.23
N GLN A 124 4.73 6.07 -5.77
CA GLN A 124 5.49 5.73 -4.57
C GLN A 124 6.35 4.51 -4.81
N VAL A 125 7.64 4.64 -4.51
CA VAL A 125 8.66 3.61 -4.67
C VAL A 125 8.93 2.95 -3.33
N PHE A 126 8.97 1.63 -3.32
CA PHE A 126 9.42 0.80 -2.21
C PHE A 126 10.47 -0.19 -2.69
N PHE A 127 11.60 -0.28 -1.99
CA PHE A 127 12.67 -1.22 -2.34
C PHE A 127 13.15 -2.00 -1.10
N PRO A 128 13.04 -3.35 -1.08
CA PRO A 128 13.41 -4.16 0.07
C PRO A 128 14.93 -4.14 0.29
N THR A 129 15.39 -3.83 1.51
CA THR A 129 16.82 -3.72 1.80
C THR A 129 17.53 -5.05 2.01
N LYS A 130 16.83 -6.09 2.47
CA LYS A 130 17.41 -7.44 2.68
C LYS A 130 16.69 -8.54 1.91
N LYS A 131 15.96 -8.15 0.86
CA LYS A 131 15.20 -9.07 -0.01
C LYS A 131 14.15 -9.89 0.74
N GLU A 132 13.58 -9.33 1.81
CA GLU A 132 12.46 -9.96 2.49
C GLU A 132 11.20 -9.97 1.59
N PRO A 133 10.46 -11.08 1.54
CA PRO A 133 9.17 -11.11 0.87
C PRO A 133 8.16 -10.18 1.55
N PHE A 134 7.25 -9.64 0.73
CA PHE A 134 6.20 -8.72 1.19
C PHE A 134 4.96 -8.80 0.31
N VAL A 135 3.85 -8.28 0.83
CA VAL A 135 2.58 -8.18 0.12
C VAL A 135 2.20 -6.72 -0.06
N ALA A 136 1.80 -6.34 -1.27
CA ALA A 136 1.15 -5.06 -1.55
C ALA A 136 -0.35 -5.27 -1.81
N LEU A 137 -1.21 -4.54 -1.11
CA LEU A 137 -2.64 -4.48 -1.38
C LEU A 137 -2.92 -3.32 -2.33
N LEU A 138 -3.41 -3.58 -3.55
CA LEU A 138 -3.57 -2.57 -4.59
C LEU A 138 -4.97 -2.62 -5.22
N ALA A 139 -5.48 -1.48 -5.68
CA ALA A 139 -6.61 -1.41 -6.61
C ALA A 139 -6.39 -0.29 -7.65
N LEU A 140 -6.93 -0.50 -8.86
CA LEU A 140 -6.78 0.46 -9.97
C LEU A 140 -7.51 1.78 -9.69
N PRO A 141 -7.19 2.88 -10.41
CA PRO A 141 -7.75 4.19 -10.12
C PRO A 141 -9.27 4.26 -10.33
N GLY A 142 -9.95 5.03 -9.48
CA GLY A 142 -11.39 5.27 -9.56
C GLY A 142 -11.97 5.62 -8.19
N ASP A 143 -12.84 6.63 -8.12
CA ASP A 143 -13.42 7.11 -6.86
C ASP A 143 -14.52 6.17 -6.31
N ASP A 144 -15.31 5.55 -7.20
CA ASP A 144 -16.33 4.55 -6.86
C ASP A 144 -15.72 3.16 -6.62
N ILE A 145 -14.71 3.11 -5.74
CA ILE A 145 -13.95 1.90 -5.42
C ILE A 145 -14.81 0.90 -4.64
N LYS A 146 -14.63 -0.39 -4.90
CA LYS A 146 -15.36 -1.48 -4.23
C LYS A 146 -14.39 -2.46 -3.58
N LEU A 147 -14.93 -3.31 -2.71
CA LEU A 147 -14.14 -4.35 -2.04
C LEU A 147 -13.51 -5.32 -3.05
N GLU A 148 -14.23 -5.62 -4.13
CA GLU A 148 -13.82 -6.55 -5.19
C GLU A 148 -12.66 -6.01 -6.06
N ASP A 149 -12.40 -4.71 -6.04
CA ASP A 149 -11.36 -4.08 -6.86
C ASP A 149 -9.96 -4.29 -6.28
N PHE A 150 -9.88 -4.67 -5.00
CA PHE A 150 -8.62 -4.91 -4.30
C PHE A 150 -8.02 -6.28 -4.64
N VAL A 151 -6.72 -6.27 -4.93
CA VAL A 151 -5.91 -7.47 -5.19
C VAL A 151 -4.61 -7.37 -4.39
N ALA A 152 -4.21 -8.50 -3.79
CA ALA A 152 -2.94 -8.62 -3.10
C ALA A 152 -1.86 -9.14 -4.07
N PHE A 153 -0.67 -8.56 -3.99
CA PHE A 153 0.48 -8.92 -4.82
C PHE A 153 1.60 -9.42 -3.93
N TYR A 154 2.01 -10.66 -4.11
CA TYR A 154 3.12 -11.27 -3.38
C TYR A 154 4.43 -11.00 -4.11
N PHE A 155 5.34 -10.28 -3.44
CA PHE A 155 6.71 -10.04 -3.89
C PHE A 155 7.65 -10.95 -3.12
N ASP A 156 8.53 -11.65 -3.83
CA ASP A 156 9.54 -12.54 -3.23
C ASP A 156 10.76 -11.78 -2.66
N GLY A 157 10.76 -10.45 -2.75
CA GLY A 157 11.83 -9.56 -2.30
C GLY A 157 12.99 -9.40 -3.30
N SER A 158 12.94 -10.05 -4.47
CA SER A 158 14.02 -9.96 -5.47
C SER A 158 14.11 -8.59 -6.15
N PHE A 159 13.04 -7.81 -6.13
CA PHE A 159 12.94 -6.46 -6.68
C PHE A 159 12.05 -5.56 -5.81
N GLY A 160 12.18 -4.25 -6.01
CA GLY A 160 11.26 -3.24 -5.47
C GLY A 160 10.13 -2.90 -6.44
N PHE A 161 9.25 -2.01 -6.02
CA PHE A 161 8.05 -1.67 -6.77
C PHE A 161 7.81 -0.16 -6.72
N GLN A 162 7.56 0.44 -7.88
CA GLN A 162 6.99 1.77 -7.99
C GLN A 162 5.51 1.64 -8.29
N ILE A 163 4.67 2.01 -7.33
CA ILE A 163 3.24 2.18 -7.50
C ILE A 163 3.00 3.44 -8.35
N HIS A 164 2.17 3.35 -9.38
CA HIS A 164 1.76 4.51 -10.19
C HIS A 164 0.91 5.49 -9.36
N ALA A 165 0.84 6.75 -9.80
CA ALA A 165 -0.10 7.71 -9.22
C ALA A 165 -1.55 7.21 -9.31
N ASP A 166 -2.40 7.68 -8.41
CA ASP A 166 -3.83 7.34 -8.31
C ASP A 166 -4.17 5.85 -8.03
N ILE A 167 -3.18 4.98 -7.84
CA ILE A 167 -3.41 3.59 -7.41
C ILE A 167 -3.76 3.56 -5.93
N TRP A 168 -4.88 2.94 -5.59
CA TRP A 168 -5.26 2.70 -4.21
C TRP A 168 -4.36 1.65 -3.58
N HIS A 169 -3.81 1.94 -2.41
CA HIS A 169 -2.92 1.05 -1.69
C HIS A 169 -2.87 1.34 -0.18
N GLN A 170 -2.30 0.42 0.57
CA GLN A 170 -1.81 0.64 1.95
C GLN A 170 -0.29 0.57 1.97
N PRO A 171 0.36 0.99 3.07
CA PRO A 171 1.72 0.56 3.35
C PRO A 171 1.85 -0.97 3.19
N LEU A 172 3.02 -1.42 2.74
CA LEU A 172 3.30 -2.83 2.48
C LEU A 172 3.17 -3.71 3.73
N TYR A 173 2.96 -5.01 3.54
CA TYR A 173 2.92 -5.99 4.63
C TYR A 173 4.11 -6.94 4.53
N PRO A 174 5.11 -6.88 5.45
CA PRO A 174 6.21 -7.83 5.43
C PRO A 174 5.75 -9.21 5.88
N VAL A 175 6.30 -10.24 5.25
CA VAL A 175 6.11 -11.64 5.70
C VAL A 175 6.94 -11.89 6.97
N SER A 176 8.15 -11.33 7.02
CA SER A 176 9.04 -11.34 8.19
C SER A 176 8.51 -10.50 9.36
N ASP A 177 9.02 -10.72 10.58
CA ASP A 177 8.64 -9.95 11.78
C ASP A 177 9.01 -8.47 11.67
N GLU A 178 10.12 -8.17 10.99
CA GLU A 178 10.58 -6.81 10.73
C GLU A 178 11.06 -6.73 9.27
N ALA A 179 10.86 -5.57 8.66
CA ALA A 179 11.41 -5.27 7.34
C ALA A 179 11.73 -3.79 7.21
N VAL A 180 12.73 -3.47 6.40
CA VAL A 180 13.08 -2.09 6.07
C VAL A 180 13.09 -1.93 4.56
N PHE A 181 12.33 -0.94 4.09
CA PHE A 181 12.28 -0.55 2.69
C PHE A 181 12.91 0.83 2.52
N LEU A 182 13.63 1.02 1.43
CA LEU A 182 13.94 2.36 0.95
C LEU A 182 12.70 2.88 0.23
N GLY A 183 12.25 4.08 0.60
CA GLY A 183 11.08 4.74 0.06
C GLY A 183 11.42 6.01 -0.71
N LYS A 184 10.74 6.27 -1.82
CA LYS A 184 10.63 7.60 -2.45
C LYS A 184 9.18 7.88 -2.84
N GLN A 185 8.75 9.13 -2.76
CA GLN A 185 7.41 9.55 -3.19
C GLN A 185 7.40 11.02 -3.61
N GLY A 186 6.30 11.47 -4.22
CA GLY A 186 6.05 12.88 -4.49
C GLY A 186 6.14 13.72 -3.21
N ALA A 187 6.81 14.86 -3.26
CA ALA A 187 7.04 15.68 -2.08
C ALA A 187 5.83 16.53 -1.67
N VAL A 188 4.76 16.59 -2.48
CA VAL A 188 3.52 17.25 -2.08
C VAL A 188 2.74 16.38 -1.10
N HIS A 189 2.82 15.05 -1.27
CA HIS A 189 2.20 14.06 -0.39
C HIS A 189 0.69 14.28 -0.24
N ALA A 190 0.00 14.45 -1.36
CA ALA A 190 -1.45 14.47 -1.36
C ALA A 190 -1.96 13.05 -1.09
N CYS A 191 -2.92 12.88 -0.18
CA CYS A 191 -3.36 11.55 0.25
C CYS A 191 -4.89 11.53 0.34
N VAL A 192 -5.51 10.79 -0.57
CA VAL A 192 -6.95 10.53 -0.59
C VAL A 192 -7.18 9.13 -0.01
N VAL A 193 -8.15 8.97 0.88
CA VAL A 193 -8.31 7.78 1.73
C VAL A 193 -9.72 7.22 1.61
N VAL A 194 -9.82 5.88 1.62
CA VAL A 194 -11.04 5.10 1.81
C VAL A 194 -10.92 4.29 3.12
N ASP A 195 -12.01 4.17 3.89
CA ASP A 195 -12.10 3.29 5.06
C ASP A 195 -13.22 2.28 4.83
N THR A 196 -12.85 1.07 4.40
CA THR A 196 -13.79 0.03 3.99
C THR A 196 -14.69 -0.44 5.13
N ALA A 197 -14.22 -0.37 6.37
CA ALA A 197 -15.02 -0.73 7.53
C ALA A 197 -16.06 0.37 7.86
N LYS A 198 -15.78 1.64 7.57
CA LYS A 198 -16.79 2.72 7.68
C LYS A 198 -17.75 2.75 6.48
N GLU A 199 -17.24 2.56 5.28
CA GLU A 199 -17.99 2.77 4.04
C GLU A 199 -18.78 1.54 3.61
N PHE A 200 -18.21 0.34 3.81
CA PHE A 200 -18.83 -0.93 3.40
C PHE A 200 -19.15 -1.85 4.59
N GLY A 201 -18.80 -1.45 5.82
CA GLY A 201 -19.00 -2.29 7.00
C GLY A 201 -18.12 -3.54 7.02
N LYS A 202 -16.99 -3.55 6.29
CA LYS A 202 -16.14 -4.73 6.10
C LYS A 202 -14.65 -4.41 6.23
N TYR A 203 -13.93 -5.31 6.91
CA TYR A 203 -12.47 -5.42 6.78
C TYR A 203 -12.13 -6.26 5.56
N LEU A 204 -10.97 -6.00 4.96
CA LEU A 204 -10.33 -6.83 3.95
C LEU A 204 -9.45 -7.88 4.63
N LEU A 205 -9.58 -9.14 4.20
CA LEU A 205 -8.73 -10.25 4.63
C LEU A 205 -7.65 -10.47 3.56
N VAL A 206 -6.47 -9.95 3.82
CA VAL A 206 -5.33 -9.96 2.88
C VAL A 206 -4.42 -11.15 3.19
N PRO A 207 -4.15 -12.05 2.22
CA PRO A 207 -3.20 -13.14 2.41
C PRO A 207 -1.75 -12.65 2.56
N LEU A 208 -0.96 -13.33 3.39
CA LEU A 208 0.48 -13.07 3.61
C LEU A 208 1.38 -14.23 3.12
N THR A 209 0.79 -15.25 2.52
CA THR A 209 1.49 -16.40 1.94
C THR A 209 1.49 -16.30 0.41
N PRO A 210 2.50 -16.85 -0.28
CA PRO A 210 2.48 -16.89 -1.74
C PRO A 210 1.22 -17.62 -2.26
N PRO A 211 0.70 -17.26 -3.45
CA PRO A 211 -0.40 -17.98 -4.07
C PRO A 211 -0.03 -19.45 -4.27
N GLU A 212 -1.02 -20.33 -4.11
CA GLU A 212 -0.87 -21.75 -4.44
C GLU A 212 -0.57 -21.91 -5.95
N LYS A 213 0.24 -22.91 -6.30
CA LYS A 213 0.63 -23.20 -7.68
C LYS A 213 -0.50 -23.83 -8.49
#